data_AF-A0A6I5CTC4-F1
#
_entry.id   AF-A0A6I5CTC4-F1
#
_cell.length_a   1.000
_cell.length_b   1.000
_cell.length_c   1.000
_cell.angle_alpha   90.00
_cell.angle_beta   90.00
_cell.angle_gamma   90.00
#
_symmetry.space_group_name_H-M   'P 1'
#
loop_
_entity.id
_entity.type
_entity.pdbx_description
1 polymer ?
#
loop_
_entity_poly.entity_id
_entity_poly.type
_entity_poly.pdbx_seq_one_letter_code
_entity_poly.pdbx_strand_id
1 'polypeptide(L)'
;LALRIDGRERSKIFDHLSMASACFIADDPEQADRYARLALMSMGSNSSRRTWDRLREMYRLTAQYAGYPRIHELREEIRLTMPRPRGKGAGGTPV
;
A
#
# COMPACT_ATOMS: atom_id res chain seq x y z
N LEU A 1 -27.87 0.54 -4.15
CA LEU A 1 -26.95 1.59 -3.61
C LEU A 1 -25.52 1.10 -3.30
N ALA A 2 -25.25 -0.20 -3.13
CA ALA A 2 -23.96 -0.72 -2.66
C ALA A 2 -22.74 -0.41 -3.57
N LEU A 3 -22.90 -0.46 -4.90
CA LEU A 3 -21.80 -0.19 -5.84
C LEU A 3 -21.21 1.24 -5.76
N ARG A 4 -21.99 2.21 -5.24
CA ARG A 4 -21.55 3.62 -5.10
C ARG A 4 -20.73 3.88 -3.84
N ILE A 5 -20.88 3.06 -2.80
CA ILE A 5 -20.13 3.19 -1.55
C ILE A 5 -18.70 2.70 -1.78
N ASP A 6 -18.61 1.54 -2.43
CA ASP A 6 -17.35 0.88 -2.80
C ASP A 6 -16.45 1.76 -3.70
N GLY A 7 -17.04 2.54 -4.62
CA GLY A 7 -16.29 3.47 -5.46
C GLY A 7 -15.72 4.67 -4.70
N ARG A 8 -16.45 5.19 -3.69
CA ARG A 8 -16.00 6.34 -2.89
C ARG A 8 -14.86 5.97 -1.95
N GLU A 9 -14.93 4.81 -1.32
CA GLU A 9 -13.87 4.31 -0.45
C GLU A 9 -12.58 4.05 -1.22
N ARG A 10 -12.68 3.41 -2.38
CA ARG A 10 -11.51 3.22 -3.26
C ARG A 10 -10.89 4.53 -3.71
N SER A 11 -11.71 5.53 -4.06
CA SER A 11 -11.19 6.86 -4.46
C SER A 11 -10.38 7.49 -3.34
N LYS A 12 -10.91 7.49 -2.11
CA LYS A 12 -10.19 7.98 -0.93
C LYS A 12 -8.86 7.27 -0.69
N ILE A 13 -8.83 5.94 -0.82
CA ILE A 13 -7.57 5.19 -0.68
C ILE A 13 -6.57 5.62 -1.74
N PHE A 14 -7.00 5.77 -3.00
CA PHE A 14 -6.14 6.27 -4.08
C PHE A 14 -5.63 7.68 -3.82
N ASP A 15 -6.46 8.56 -3.27
CA ASP A 15 -6.08 9.93 -2.92
C ASP A 15 -5.00 9.92 -1.83
N HIS A 16 -5.20 9.16 -0.74
CA HIS A 16 -4.20 9.03 0.32
C HIS A 16 -2.87 8.45 -0.20
N LEU A 17 -2.91 7.41 -1.03
CA LEU A 17 -1.69 6.82 -1.63
C LEU A 17 -0.97 7.80 -2.56
N SER A 18 -1.74 8.60 -3.30
CA SER A 18 -1.17 9.61 -4.22
C SER A 18 -0.53 10.76 -3.44
N MET A 19 -1.18 11.23 -2.37
CA MET A 19 -0.62 12.23 -1.45
C MET A 19 0.64 11.70 -0.76
N ALA A 20 0.62 10.47 -0.23
CA ALA A 20 1.80 9.86 0.37
C ALA A 20 2.97 9.77 -0.61
N SER A 21 2.71 9.35 -1.85
CA SER A 21 3.72 9.27 -2.91
C SER A 21 4.29 10.66 -3.25
N ALA A 22 3.44 11.69 -3.35
CA ALA A 22 3.88 13.06 -3.59
C ALA A 22 4.76 13.59 -2.45
N CYS A 23 4.39 13.32 -1.19
CA CYS A 23 5.20 13.68 -0.02
C CYS A 23 6.57 12.98 -0.03
N PHE A 24 6.64 11.70 -0.41
CA PHE A 24 7.92 11.00 -0.57
C PHE A 24 8.79 11.58 -1.69
N ILE A 25 8.19 12.07 -2.77
CA ILE A 25 8.91 12.73 -3.87
C ILE A 25 9.38 14.14 -3.45
N ALA A 26 8.63 14.81 -2.57
CA ALA A 26 8.92 16.15 -2.07
C ALA A 26 9.85 16.18 -0.83
N ASP A 27 10.51 15.06 -0.51
CA ASP A 27 11.39 14.93 0.68
C ASP A 27 10.69 15.21 2.03
N ASP A 28 9.38 14.96 2.12
CA ASP A 28 8.59 15.04 3.36
C ASP A 28 8.11 13.64 3.81
N PRO A 29 8.99 12.83 4.43
CA PRO A 29 8.65 11.48 4.86
C PRO A 29 7.65 11.44 6.02
N GLU A 30 7.55 12.50 6.83
CA GLU A 30 6.61 12.54 7.95
C GLU A 30 5.16 12.68 7.50
N GLN A 31 4.89 13.60 6.57
CA GLN A 31 3.57 13.70 5.96
C GLN A 31 3.25 12.42 5.18
N ALA A 32 4.24 11.87 4.48
CA ALA A 32 4.06 10.64 3.72
C ALA A 32 3.63 9.46 4.61
N ASP A 33 4.26 9.29 5.78
CA ASP A 33 3.89 8.27 6.77
C ASP A 33 2.43 8.41 7.23
N ARG A 34 1.98 9.64 7.54
CA ARG A 34 0.59 9.89 7.95
C ARG A 34 -0.40 9.45 6.89
N TYR A 35 -0.20 9.87 5.64
CA TYR A 35 -1.10 9.50 4.54
C TYR A 35 -1.04 8.00 4.22
N ALA A 36 0.14 7.38 4.31
CA ALA A 36 0.30 5.94 4.09
C ALA A 36 -0.48 5.12 5.15
N ARG A 37 -0.43 5.52 6.42
CA ARG A 37 -1.20 4.89 7.50
C ARG A 37 -2.71 5.05 7.30
N LEU A 38 -3.17 6.23 6.88
CA LEU A 38 -4.58 6.45 6.53
C LEU A 38 -5.05 5.57 5.38
N ALA A 39 -4.20 5.38 4.36
CA ALA A 39 -4.47 4.45 3.28
C ALA A 39 -4.54 3.01 3.80
N LEU A 40 -3.57 2.56 4.60
CA LEU A 40 -3.55 1.21 5.18
C LEU A 40 -4.76 0.92 6.06
N MET A 41 -5.16 1.85 6.94
CA MET A 41 -6.35 1.70 7.78
C MET A 41 -7.65 1.59 6.95
N SER A 42 -7.70 2.29 5.82
CA SER A 42 -8.82 2.22 4.88
C SER A 42 -8.74 0.96 3.98
N MET A 43 -7.55 0.40 3.81
CA MET A 43 -7.30 -0.81 3.03
C MET A 43 -7.52 -2.06 3.89
N GLY A 44 -8.66 -2.73 3.72
CA GLY A 44 -8.94 -4.04 4.33
C GLY A 44 -8.73 -5.22 3.38
N SER A 45 -9.09 -6.42 3.85
CA SER A 45 -9.04 -7.69 3.10
C SER A 45 -9.86 -7.69 1.78
N ASN A 46 -10.81 -6.77 1.63
CA ASN A 46 -11.62 -6.58 0.42
C ASN A 46 -11.02 -5.57 -0.57
N SER A 47 -9.81 -5.04 -0.31
CA SER A 47 -9.15 -4.08 -1.20
C SER A 47 -8.81 -4.72 -2.54
N SER A 48 -9.05 -3.97 -3.62
CA SER A 48 -8.81 -4.45 -4.99
C SER A 48 -7.31 -4.66 -5.25
N ARG A 49 -7.00 -5.57 -6.19
CA ARG A 49 -5.62 -5.79 -6.68
C ARG A 49 -4.94 -4.49 -7.10
N ARG A 50 -5.66 -3.59 -7.75
CA ARG A 50 -5.15 -2.29 -8.22
C ARG A 50 -4.68 -1.41 -7.06
N THR A 51 -5.41 -1.42 -5.95
CA THR A 51 -5.07 -0.66 -4.73
C THR A 51 -3.78 -1.21 -4.12
N TRP A 52 -3.64 -2.53 -4.07
CA TRP A 52 -2.40 -3.19 -3.62
C TRP A 52 -1.21 -2.90 -4.54
N ASP A 53 -1.43 -2.88 -5.86
CA ASP A 53 -0.38 -2.54 -6.82
C ASP A 53 0.11 -1.09 -6.62
N ARG A 54 -0.79 -0.13 -6.36
CA ARG A 54 -0.42 1.26 -6.06
C ARG A 54 0.33 1.40 -4.73
N LEU A 55 -0.08 0.65 -3.69
CA LEU A 55 0.64 0.60 -2.42
C LEU A 55 2.07 0.06 -2.60
N ARG A 56 2.27 -0.95 -3.47
CA ARG A 56 3.62 -1.46 -3.79
C ARG A 56 4.49 -0.44 -4.50
N GLU A 57 3.91 0.36 -5.39
CA GLU A 57 4.64 1.44 -6.06
C GLU A 57 5.13 2.48 -5.06
N MET A 58 4.24 2.92 -4.16
CA MET A 58 4.61 3.82 -3.05
C MET A 58 5.66 3.18 -2.13
N TYR A 59 5.53 1.90 -1.79
CA TYR A 59 6.52 1.16 -0.98
C TYR A 59 7.93 1.16 -1.60
N ARG A 60 8.05 1.26 -2.93
CA ARG A 60 9.36 1.39 -3.57
C ARG A 60 9.97 2.78 -3.31
N LEU A 61 9.16 3.83 -3.31
CA LEU A 61 9.61 5.19 -2.99
C LEU A 61 10.15 5.28 -1.55
N THR A 62 9.60 4.49 -0.63
CA THR A 62 10.09 4.46 0.76
C THR A 62 11.47 3.80 0.92
N ALA A 63 12.02 3.18 -0.13
CA ALA A 63 13.33 2.55 -0.06
C ALA A 63 14.46 3.57 0.17
N GLN A 64 14.36 4.78 -0.39
CA GLN A 64 15.36 5.84 -0.17
C GLN A 64 15.38 6.32 1.29
N TYR A 65 14.27 6.16 2.01
CA TYR A 65 14.12 6.55 3.41
C TYR A 65 14.24 5.37 4.38
N ALA A 66 14.74 4.21 3.93
CA ALA A 66 14.82 3.01 4.77
C ALA A 66 15.71 3.16 6.02
N GLY A 67 16.59 4.17 6.05
CA GLY A 67 17.39 4.53 7.23
C GLY A 67 16.64 5.31 8.31
N TYR A 68 15.44 5.84 8.02
CA TYR A 68 14.62 6.54 9.00
C TYR A 68 13.79 5.53 9.81
N PRO A 69 13.88 5.51 11.15
CA PRO A 69 13.16 4.54 11.99
C PRO A 69 11.66 4.48 11.72
N ARG A 70 11.03 5.64 11.56
CA ARG A 70 9.59 5.75 11.31
C ARG A 70 9.15 5.16 9.97
N ILE A 71 9.97 5.33 8.93
CA ILE A 71 9.69 4.75 7.61
C ILE A 71 10.01 3.26 7.61
N HIS A 72 11.02 2.83 8.36
CA HIS A 72 11.29 1.42 8.56
C HIS A 72 10.08 0.71 9.20
N GLU A 73 9.50 1.28 10.27
CA GLU A 73 8.27 0.76 10.90
C GLU A 73 7.10 0.70 9.91
N LEU A 74 6.87 1.77 9.16
CA LEU A 74 5.84 1.80 8.11
C LEU A 74 6.05 0.69 7.07
N ARG A 75 7.30 0.45 6.67
CA ARG A 75 7.65 -0.60 5.70
C ARG A 75 7.36 -1.99 6.24
N GLU A 76 7.62 -2.24 7.52
CA GLU A 76 7.26 -3.50 8.17
C GLU A 76 5.75 -3.68 8.25
N GLU A 77 5.01 -2.63 8.63
CA GLU A 77 3.54 -2.66 8.66
C GLU A 77 2.93 -2.94 7.29
N ILE A 78 3.42 -2.29 6.24
CA ILE A 78 3.03 -2.58 4.84
C ILE A 78 3.34 -4.04 4.49
N ARG A 79 4.48 -4.57 4.92
CA ARG A 79 4.87 -5.97 4.64
C ARG A 79 3.96 -6.97 5.34
N LEU A 80 3.54 -6.68 6.58
CA LEU A 80 2.63 -7.53 7.36
C LEU A 80 1.20 -7.52 6.81
N THR A 81 0.76 -6.36 6.31
CA THR A 81 -0.60 -6.17 5.76
C THR A 81 -0.73 -6.64 4.32
N MET A 82 0.34 -6.61 3.53
CA MET A 82 0.29 -7.04 2.14
C MET A 82 -0.09 -8.52 2.04
N PRO A 83 -1.08 -8.88 1.21
CA PRO A 83 -1.36 -10.27 0.92
C PRO A 83 -0.11 -10.89 0.31
N ARG A 84 0.43 -11.92 0.97
CA ARG A 84 1.56 -12.70 0.46
C ARG A 84 1.23 -13.09 -0.99
N PRO A 85 2.12 -12.84 -1.96
CA PRO A 85 1.87 -13.30 -3.32
C PRO A 85 1.68 -14.81 -3.23
N ARG A 86 0.47 -15.29 -3.52
CA ARG A 86 0.22 -16.72 -3.71
C ARG A 86 1.10 -17.11 -4.87
N GLY A 87 2.24 -17.74 -4.57
CA GLY A 87 3.23 -18.12 -5.55
C GLY A 87 2.56 -18.89 -6.67
N LYS A 88 2.66 -18.39 -7.90
CA LYS A 88 2.37 -19.18 -9.09
C LYS A 88 3.52 -20.17 -9.22
N GLY A 89 3.37 -21.38 -8.67
CA GLY A 89 4.42 -22.39 -8.71
C GLY A 89 4.23 -23.57 -7.76
N ALA A 90 3.18 -24.35 -7.96
CA ALA A 90 3.21 -25.79 -7.70
C ALA A 90 2.34 -26.47 -8.77
N GLY A 91 2.71 -26.26 -10.04
CA GLY A 91 2.42 -27.23 -11.08
C GLY A 91 3.39 -28.39 -10.84
N GLY A 92 2.86 -29.50 -10.34
CA GLY A 92 3.60 -30.71 -10.02
C GLY A 92 2.66 -31.90 -10.04
N THR A 93 2.02 -32.15 -11.18
CA THR A 93 1.66 -33.51 -11.56
C THR A 93 2.83 -34.02 -12.40
N PRO A 94 3.47 -35.10 -11.96
CA PRO A 94 3.54 -36.23 -12.86
C PRO A 94 3.25 -37.55 -12.16
N VAL A 95 2.42 -38.33 -12.86
CA VAL A 95 2.25 -39.80 -12.91
C VAL A 95 2.09 -40.61 -11.63
#